data_AF-A0ABD3B041-F1
#
_entry.id   AF-A0ABD3B041-F1
#
_cell.length_a   1.000
_cell.length_b   1.000
_cell.length_c   1.000
_cell.angle_alpha   90.00
_cell.angle_beta   90.00
_cell.angle_gamma   90.00
#
_symmetry.space_group_name_H-M   'P 1'
#
loop_
_entity.id
_entity.type
_entity.pdbx_description
1 polymer ?
#
loop_
_entity_poly.entity_id
_entity_poly.type
_entity_poly.pdbx_seq_one_letter_code
_entity_poly.pdbx_strand_id
1 'polypeptide(L)'
;MPSSSGPIGNAGSFQAFFEGWLVRQQHLLDELLAALDPSSTGTNNIDVVRNNLIARVLDHYQEYYDEKSRMANRNVFLAFSPTWFTPLERSFFWIAGFKPGLVCRLAMSSLDDLTEDQIQRIQMLSRETNREEKLLDEEMAMIQESVADPHLVELARMVGMQFINTNNSNIGEVENQIESLKCAMENILRDADRLRTRTAELMTRILSPLQNLRLLAAAAQLQLRIRMLGFQREADRQRNLAIDGW
;
A
#
# COMPACT_ATOMS: atom_id res chain seq x y z
N MET A 1 -31.56 -21.63 12.04
CA MET A 1 -30.35 -21.85 11.21
C MET A 1 -29.52 -20.58 11.33
N PRO A 2 -28.38 -20.58 12.05
CA PRO A 2 -27.71 -19.33 12.34
C PRO A 2 -26.88 -18.92 11.12
N SER A 3 -27.35 -17.87 10.46
CA SER A 3 -26.56 -16.99 9.62
C SER A 3 -25.60 -16.20 10.50
N SER A 4 -24.33 -16.56 10.47
CA SER A 4 -23.24 -15.81 11.09
C SER A 4 -22.11 -15.64 10.08
N SER A 5 -22.33 -14.77 9.08
CA SER A 5 -21.26 -14.25 8.22
C SER A 5 -20.61 -13.08 8.97
N GLY A 6 -19.70 -13.40 9.89
CA GLY A 6 -18.92 -12.38 10.61
C GLY A 6 -17.95 -11.62 9.69
N PRO A 7 -17.38 -10.50 10.18
CA PRO A 7 -16.48 -9.61 9.43
C PRO A 7 -15.15 -10.27 8.96
N ILE A 8 -14.90 -11.51 9.38
CA ILE A 8 -13.72 -12.32 9.07
C ILE A 8 -13.71 -12.78 7.59
N GLY A 9 -14.88 -12.96 6.97
CA GLY A 9 -14.98 -13.47 5.59
C GLY A 9 -14.39 -12.52 4.53
N ASN A 10 -14.41 -11.21 4.77
CA ASN A 10 -13.96 -10.21 3.80
C ASN A 10 -12.44 -9.94 3.85
N ALA A 11 -11.81 -10.08 5.02
CA ALA A 11 -10.36 -10.03 5.11
C ALA A 11 -9.71 -11.22 4.39
N GLY A 12 -10.33 -12.41 4.51
CA GLY A 12 -9.91 -13.61 3.80
C GLY A 12 -9.99 -13.48 2.27
N SER A 13 -11.01 -12.78 1.75
CA SER A 13 -11.12 -12.56 0.29
C SER A 13 -10.03 -11.64 -0.26
N PHE A 14 -9.70 -10.54 0.45
CA PHE A 14 -8.64 -9.64 0.01
C PHE A 14 -7.25 -10.30 0.15
N GLN A 15 -7.02 -11.05 1.24
CA GLN A 15 -5.77 -11.78 1.41
C GLN A 15 -5.54 -12.78 0.27
N ALA A 16 -6.55 -13.60 -0.08
CA ALA A 16 -6.44 -14.54 -1.18
C ALA A 16 -6.19 -13.84 -2.54
N PHE A 17 -6.88 -12.72 -2.78
CA PHE A 17 -6.60 -11.86 -3.94
C PHE A 17 -5.15 -11.39 -3.94
N PHE A 18 -4.66 -10.85 -2.83
CA PHE A 18 -3.33 -10.27 -2.70
C PHE A 18 -2.23 -11.32 -2.90
N GLU A 19 -2.41 -12.53 -2.37
CA GLU A 19 -1.51 -13.65 -2.59
C GLU A 19 -1.44 -14.03 -4.07
N GLY A 20 -2.59 -14.13 -4.75
CA GLY A 20 -2.64 -14.37 -6.20
C GLY A 20 -2.05 -13.21 -7.01
N TRP A 21 -2.25 -11.97 -6.55
CA TRP A 21 -1.68 -10.77 -7.16
C TRP A 21 -0.15 -10.80 -7.09
N LEU A 22 0.44 -11.18 -5.96
CA LEU A 22 1.89 -11.31 -5.79
C LEU A 22 2.53 -12.36 -6.71
N VAL A 23 1.82 -13.46 -6.99
CA VAL A 23 2.30 -14.45 -7.96
C VAL A 23 2.37 -13.83 -9.36
N ARG A 24 1.34 -13.08 -9.77
CA ARG A 24 1.35 -12.35 -11.05
C ARG A 24 2.42 -11.26 -11.09
N GLN A 25 2.67 -10.57 -9.97
CA GLN A 25 3.74 -9.59 -9.83
C GLN A 25 5.11 -10.21 -10.09
N GLN A 26 5.38 -11.43 -9.60
CA GLN A 26 6.62 -12.15 -9.89
C GLN A 26 6.75 -12.47 -11.38
N HIS A 27 5.68 -12.96 -12.02
CA HIS A 27 5.70 -13.24 -13.46
C HIS A 27 5.95 -11.97 -14.30
N LEU A 28 5.30 -10.86 -13.96
CA LEU A 28 5.55 -9.58 -14.61
C LEU A 28 6.98 -9.10 -14.39
N LEU A 29 7.55 -9.31 -13.20
CA LEU A 29 8.97 -9.03 -12.96
C LEU A 29 9.87 -9.87 -13.86
N ASP A 30 9.62 -11.17 -14.01
CA ASP A 30 10.41 -12.04 -14.89
C ASP A 30 10.36 -11.55 -16.35
N GLU A 31 9.17 -11.14 -16.82
CA GLU A 31 9.00 -10.53 -18.15
C GLU A 31 9.74 -9.20 -18.30
N LEU A 32 9.69 -8.33 -17.27
CA LEU A 32 10.44 -7.07 -17.24
C LEU A 32 11.94 -7.32 -17.36
N LEU A 33 12.48 -8.30 -16.62
CA LEU A 33 13.89 -8.64 -16.66
C LEU A 33 14.31 -9.24 -18.01
N ALA A 34 13.49 -10.10 -18.60
CA ALA A 34 13.74 -10.64 -19.94
C ALA A 34 13.74 -9.55 -21.02
N ALA A 35 12.86 -8.54 -20.90
CA ALA A 35 12.79 -7.40 -21.81
C ALA A 35 13.96 -6.40 -21.64
N LEU A 36 14.66 -6.45 -20.50
CA LEU A 36 15.86 -5.67 -20.23
C LEU A 36 17.15 -6.38 -20.70
N ASP A 37 17.09 -7.68 -21.05
CA ASP A 37 18.23 -8.44 -21.53
C ASP A 37 18.67 -7.94 -22.93
N PRO A 38 19.93 -7.47 -23.10
CA PRO A 38 20.45 -7.00 -24.38
C PRO A 38 20.40 -8.06 -25.48
N SER A 39 20.49 -9.35 -25.13
CA SER A 39 20.47 -10.47 -26.08
C SER A 39 19.10 -10.69 -26.74
N SER A 40 18.04 -10.12 -26.17
CA SER A 40 16.66 -10.21 -26.66
C SER A 40 16.33 -9.20 -27.78
N THR A 41 17.28 -8.33 -28.18
CA THR A 41 17.05 -7.17 -29.05
C THR A 41 17.19 -7.46 -30.55
N GLY A 42 16.35 -8.37 -31.07
CA GLY A 42 16.32 -8.73 -32.50
C GLY A 42 15.16 -8.15 -33.32
N THR A 43 14.22 -7.42 -32.70
CA THR A 43 12.89 -7.17 -33.30
C THR A 43 12.66 -5.71 -33.68
N ASN A 44 12.23 -5.48 -34.92
CA ASN A 44 11.68 -4.22 -35.44
C ASN A 44 10.32 -3.88 -34.78
N ASN A 45 10.26 -3.77 -33.45
CA ASN A 45 9.11 -3.22 -32.70
C ASN A 45 9.37 -3.07 -31.19
N ILE A 46 10.64 -2.94 -30.79
CA ILE A 46 11.01 -3.05 -29.38
C ILE A 46 10.24 -2.08 -28.47
N ASP A 47 10.05 -0.83 -28.88
CA ASP A 47 9.34 0.15 -28.06
C ASP A 47 7.84 -0.14 -27.95
N VAL A 48 7.20 -0.74 -28.96
CA VAL A 48 5.80 -1.19 -28.87
C VAL A 48 5.67 -2.33 -27.86
N VAL A 49 6.61 -3.28 -27.88
CA VAL A 49 6.66 -4.38 -26.89
C VAL A 49 6.89 -3.84 -25.48
N ARG A 50 7.84 -2.91 -25.31
CA ARG A 50 8.11 -2.27 -24.01
C ARG A 50 6.87 -1.53 -23.49
N ASN A 51 6.23 -0.73 -24.32
CA ASN A 51 5.03 0.02 -23.93
C ASN A 51 3.85 -0.89 -23.59
N ASN A 52 3.68 -2.01 -24.30
CA ASN A 52 2.68 -3.01 -23.94
C ASN A 52 2.95 -3.63 -22.56
N LEU A 53 4.20 -3.98 -22.26
CA LEU A 53 4.58 -4.52 -20.96
C LEU A 53 4.42 -3.48 -19.84
N ILE A 54 4.80 -2.23 -20.07
CA ILE A 54 4.56 -1.12 -19.13
C ILE A 54 3.07 -0.99 -18.83
N ALA A 55 2.21 -0.97 -19.85
CA ALA A 55 0.76 -0.86 -19.67
C ALA A 55 0.21 -2.01 -18.82
N ARG A 56 0.62 -3.26 -19.09
CA ARG A 56 0.22 -4.43 -18.30
C ARG A 56 0.63 -4.34 -16.83
N VAL A 57 1.82 -3.82 -16.55
CA VAL A 57 2.27 -3.62 -15.15
C VAL A 57 1.47 -2.52 -14.47
N LEU A 58 1.17 -1.42 -15.16
CA LEU A 58 0.34 -0.35 -14.62
C LEU A 58 -1.09 -0.82 -14.34
N ASP A 59 -1.69 -1.57 -15.28
CA ASP A 59 -3.02 -2.19 -15.09
C ASP A 59 -3.02 -3.16 -13.90
N HIS A 60 -1.93 -3.91 -13.69
CA HIS A 60 -1.80 -4.80 -12.56
C HIS A 60 -1.76 -4.05 -11.21
N TYR A 61 -1.07 -2.90 -11.13
CA TYR A 61 -1.13 -2.06 -9.93
C TYR A 61 -2.49 -1.37 -9.77
N GLN A 62 -3.16 -0.99 -10.86
CA GLN A 62 -4.51 -0.43 -10.81
C GLN A 62 -5.50 -1.46 -10.23
N GLU A 63 -5.41 -2.72 -10.65
CA GLU A 63 -6.21 -3.83 -10.10
C GLU A 63 -6.06 -3.93 -8.58
N TYR A 64 -4.83 -3.78 -8.05
CA TYR A 64 -4.58 -3.77 -6.61
C TYR A 64 -5.30 -2.63 -5.89
N TYR A 65 -5.21 -1.40 -6.42
CA TYR A 65 -5.87 -0.24 -5.79
C TYR A 65 -7.40 -0.34 -5.88
N ASP A 66 -7.94 -0.86 -6.96
CA ASP A 66 -9.38 -1.08 -7.12
C ASP A 66 -9.89 -2.09 -6.08
N GLU A 67 -9.21 -3.23 -5.92
CA GLU A 67 -9.60 -4.24 -4.94
C GLU A 67 -9.41 -3.75 -3.50
N LYS A 68 -8.33 -2.99 -3.25
CA LYS A 68 -8.09 -2.35 -1.95
C LYS A 68 -9.19 -1.34 -1.61
N SER A 69 -9.65 -0.55 -2.58
CA SER A 69 -10.77 0.37 -2.40
C SER A 69 -12.08 -0.37 -2.10
N ARG A 70 -12.37 -1.47 -2.80
CA ARG A 70 -13.55 -2.32 -2.51
C ARG A 70 -13.51 -2.89 -1.10
N MET A 71 -12.34 -3.35 -0.64
CA MET A 71 -12.15 -3.81 0.73
C MET A 71 -12.38 -2.66 1.73
N ALA A 72 -11.78 -1.49 1.48
CA ALA A 72 -11.88 -0.34 2.37
C ALA A 72 -13.32 0.16 2.54
N ASN A 73 -14.10 0.24 1.45
CA ASN A 73 -15.51 0.65 1.49
C ASN A 73 -16.39 -0.30 2.32
N ARG A 74 -15.95 -1.56 2.51
CA ARG A 74 -16.62 -2.52 3.40
C ARG A 74 -16.16 -2.32 4.84
N ASN A 75 -14.85 -2.26 5.04
CA ASN A 75 -14.22 -2.06 6.34
C ASN A 75 -12.81 -1.48 6.17
N VAL A 76 -12.69 -0.17 6.32
CA VAL A 76 -11.43 0.57 6.17
C VAL A 76 -10.37 0.17 7.19
N PHE A 77 -10.77 -0.29 8.38
CA PHE A 77 -9.82 -0.70 9.42
C PHE A 77 -8.94 -1.88 8.96
N LEU A 78 -9.41 -2.71 8.02
CA LEU A 78 -8.61 -3.79 7.43
C LEU A 78 -7.39 -3.27 6.64
N ALA A 79 -7.49 -2.07 6.05
CA ALA A 79 -6.36 -1.46 5.34
C ALA A 79 -5.27 -0.97 6.30
N PHE A 80 -5.65 -0.53 7.50
CA PHE A 80 -4.75 0.01 8.52
C PHE A 80 -4.23 -1.04 9.50
N SER A 81 -4.90 -2.20 9.60
CA SER A 81 -4.46 -3.34 10.42
C SER A 81 -4.44 -4.66 9.62
N PRO A 82 -3.64 -4.74 8.53
CA PRO A 82 -3.65 -5.91 7.67
C PRO A 82 -2.86 -7.07 8.29
N THR A 83 -3.48 -8.26 8.28
CA THR A 83 -2.90 -9.50 8.83
C THR A 83 -2.01 -10.25 7.86
N TRP A 84 -2.09 -9.94 6.55
CA TRP A 84 -1.36 -10.63 5.47
C TRP A 84 0.01 -10.02 5.12
N PHE A 85 0.42 -8.99 5.86
CA PHE A 85 1.75 -8.39 5.78
C PHE A 85 2.57 -8.75 7.02
N THR A 86 3.87 -8.95 6.84
CA THR A 86 4.83 -9.12 7.94
C THR A 86 5.07 -7.77 8.67
N PRO A 87 5.55 -7.75 9.93
CA PRO A 87 5.97 -6.52 10.60
C PRO A 87 7.00 -5.72 9.81
N LEU A 88 7.89 -6.39 9.06
CA LEU A 88 8.86 -5.71 8.21
C LEU A 88 8.15 -4.96 7.07
N GLU A 89 7.25 -5.60 6.34
CA GLU A 89 6.46 -4.93 5.30
C GLU A 89 5.68 -3.74 5.87
N ARG A 90 5.00 -3.92 7.02
CA ARG A 90 4.24 -2.84 7.68
C ARG A 90 5.13 -1.67 8.12
N SER A 91 6.41 -1.88 8.41
CA SER A 91 7.32 -0.79 8.78
C SER A 91 7.60 0.20 7.65
N PHE A 92 7.33 -0.17 6.40
CA PHE A 92 7.40 0.73 5.24
C PHE A 92 6.06 1.41 4.91
N PHE A 93 5.01 1.15 5.70
CA PHE A 93 3.73 1.79 5.47
C PHE A 93 3.71 3.21 6.04
N TRP A 94 3.09 4.06 5.25
CA TRP A 94 2.65 5.40 5.60
C TRP A 94 1.14 5.32 5.88
N ILE A 95 0.29 5.80 4.99
CA ILE A 95 -1.17 5.68 5.08
C ILE A 95 -1.61 4.40 4.35
N ALA A 96 -1.60 3.27 5.07
CA ALA A 96 -1.98 1.93 4.58
C ALA A 96 -1.31 1.50 3.25
N GLY A 97 -0.05 1.91 3.06
CA GLY A 97 0.74 1.63 1.85
C GLY A 97 2.02 2.46 1.83
N PHE A 98 2.86 2.33 0.80
CA PHE A 98 4.15 3.04 0.73
C PHE A 98 3.99 4.57 0.63
N LYS A 99 5.02 5.34 0.97
CA LYS A 99 5.02 6.81 0.82
C LYS A 99 5.31 7.21 -0.65
N PRO A 100 4.41 7.91 -1.37
CA PRO A 100 4.53 8.22 -2.81
C PRO A 100 5.89 8.74 -3.29
N GLY A 101 6.57 9.59 -2.52
CA GLY A 101 7.89 10.14 -2.82
C GLY A 101 9.00 9.09 -2.91
N LEU A 102 8.74 7.86 -2.44
CA LEU A 102 9.61 6.71 -2.69
C LEU A 102 9.78 6.42 -4.19
N VAL A 103 8.75 6.67 -5.01
CA VAL A 103 8.84 6.50 -6.48
C VAL A 103 9.91 7.42 -7.06
N CYS A 104 9.93 8.69 -6.65
CA CYS A 104 10.95 9.65 -7.07
C CYS A 104 12.35 9.26 -6.59
N ARG A 105 12.48 8.83 -5.33
CA ARG A 105 13.77 8.37 -4.79
C ARG A 105 14.28 7.12 -5.49
N LEU A 106 13.39 6.17 -5.79
CA LEU A 106 13.72 4.95 -6.50
C LEU A 106 14.18 5.27 -7.92
N ALA A 107 13.47 6.14 -8.65
CA ALA A 107 13.88 6.58 -9.98
C ALA A 107 15.28 7.20 -9.97
N MET A 108 15.53 8.14 -9.06
CA MET A 108 16.85 8.81 -8.94
C MET A 108 17.99 7.89 -8.52
N SER A 109 17.71 6.74 -7.89
CA SER A 109 18.74 5.81 -7.40
C SER A 109 18.93 4.57 -8.28
N SER A 110 17.94 4.21 -9.09
CA SER A 110 17.97 3.03 -9.95
C SER A 110 18.24 3.32 -11.43
N LEU A 111 18.19 4.59 -11.84
CA LEU A 111 18.43 5.01 -13.22
C LEU A 111 19.71 5.86 -13.29
N ASP A 112 20.69 5.37 -14.04
CA ASP A 112 22.00 6.00 -14.26
C ASP A 112 22.06 6.87 -15.53
N ASP A 113 21.04 6.78 -16.39
CA ASP A 113 20.96 7.43 -17.71
C ASP A 113 19.90 8.54 -17.79
N LEU A 114 19.53 9.14 -16.64
CA LEU A 114 18.58 10.26 -16.60
C LEU A 114 19.18 11.52 -17.25
N THR A 115 18.41 12.17 -18.13
CA THR A 115 18.79 13.47 -18.69
C THR A 115 18.60 14.59 -17.67
N GLU A 116 19.27 15.74 -17.88
CA GLU A 116 19.11 16.91 -17.02
C GLU A 116 17.64 17.39 -16.96
N ASP A 117 16.92 17.36 -18.08
CA ASP A 117 15.47 17.66 -18.11
C ASP A 117 14.67 16.68 -17.24
N GLN A 118 14.94 15.39 -17.37
CA GLN A 118 14.26 14.36 -16.57
C GLN A 118 14.53 14.55 -15.07
N ILE A 119 15.78 14.84 -14.70
CA ILE A 119 16.17 15.12 -13.31
C ILE A 119 15.38 16.30 -12.77
N GLN A 120 15.32 17.42 -13.50
CA GLN A 120 14.59 18.61 -13.06
C GLN A 120 13.08 18.33 -12.91
N ARG A 121 12.49 17.58 -13.85
CA ARG A 121 11.08 17.19 -13.80
C ARG A 121 10.78 16.23 -12.64
N ILE A 122 11.66 15.28 -12.35
CA ILE A 122 11.52 14.38 -11.18
C ILE A 122 11.66 15.18 -9.88
N GLN A 123 12.58 16.15 -9.81
CA GLN A 123 12.71 17.00 -8.63
C GLN A 123 11.46 17.85 -8.40
N MET A 124 10.86 18.40 -9.48
CA MET A 124 9.60 19.12 -9.39
C MET A 124 8.46 18.21 -8.91
N LEU A 125 8.33 17.02 -9.50
CA LEU A 125 7.34 16.02 -9.07
C LEU A 125 7.54 15.61 -7.61
N SER A 126 8.79 15.44 -7.18
CA SER A 126 9.14 15.14 -5.78
C SER A 126 8.71 16.24 -4.82
N ARG A 127 8.98 17.51 -5.14
CA ARG A 127 8.56 18.65 -4.29
C ARG A 127 7.04 18.71 -4.15
N GLU A 128 6.32 18.57 -5.26
CA GLU A 128 4.85 18.60 -5.26
C GLU A 128 4.27 17.41 -4.49
N THR A 129 4.78 16.20 -4.74
CA THR A 129 4.38 15.00 -4.01
C THR A 129 4.62 15.15 -2.51
N ASN A 130 5.80 15.64 -2.11
CA ASN A 130 6.13 15.84 -0.69
C ASN A 130 5.24 16.90 -0.03
N ARG A 131 4.75 17.89 -0.77
CA ARG A 131 3.82 18.90 -0.25
C ARG A 131 2.46 18.26 0.06
N GLU A 132 1.93 17.47 -0.86
CA GLU A 132 0.68 16.73 -0.67
C GLU A 132 0.80 15.67 0.43
N GLU A 133 1.94 14.97 0.51
CA GLU A 133 2.23 14.04 1.61
C GLU A 133 2.16 14.71 2.98
N LYS A 134 2.69 15.94 3.12
CA LYS A 134 2.63 16.68 4.38
C LYS A 134 1.20 17.04 4.79
N LEU A 135 0.37 17.44 3.82
CA LEU A 135 -1.04 17.74 4.09
C LEU A 135 -1.79 16.49 4.59
N LEU A 136 -1.53 15.34 3.96
CA LEU A 136 -2.11 14.07 4.38
C LEU A 136 -1.53 13.57 5.71
N ASP A 137 -0.25 13.84 6.00
CA ASP A 137 0.35 13.57 7.32
C ASP A 137 -0.38 14.38 8.43
N GLU A 138 -0.63 15.67 8.19
CA GLU A 138 -1.36 16.55 9.12
C GLU A 138 -2.82 16.10 9.31
N GLU A 139 -3.51 15.74 8.22
CA GLU A 139 -4.88 15.22 8.29
C GLU A 139 -4.94 13.89 9.07
N MET A 140 -3.99 12.97 8.83
CA MET A 140 -3.93 11.71 9.57
C MET A 140 -3.71 11.95 11.07
N ALA A 141 -2.86 12.91 11.43
CA ALA A 141 -2.63 13.28 12.82
C ALA A 141 -3.91 13.81 13.49
N MET A 142 -4.68 14.66 12.80
CA MET A 142 -5.97 15.16 13.30
C MET A 142 -6.99 14.02 13.50
N ILE A 143 -7.06 13.07 12.57
CA ILE A 143 -7.91 11.89 12.71
C ILE A 143 -7.48 11.07 13.94
N GLN A 144 -6.19 10.81 14.12
CA GLN A 144 -5.68 10.06 15.25
C GLN A 144 -5.92 10.77 16.60
N GLU A 145 -5.77 12.09 16.64
CA GLU A 145 -6.06 12.91 17.83
C GLU A 145 -7.53 12.84 18.21
N SER A 146 -8.44 12.87 17.22
CA SER A 146 -9.88 12.75 17.47
C SER A 146 -10.28 11.43 18.14
N VAL A 147 -9.52 10.34 17.90
CA VAL A 147 -9.74 9.03 18.51
C VAL A 147 -9.14 8.93 19.92
N ALA A 148 -8.11 9.73 20.19
CA ALA A 148 -7.45 9.79 21.49
C ALA A 148 -8.18 10.71 22.49
N ASP A 149 -9.29 11.32 22.08
CA ASP A 149 -10.08 12.21 22.94
C ASP A 149 -10.51 11.50 24.24
N PRO A 150 -10.25 12.08 25.43
CA PRO A 150 -10.54 11.45 26.72
C PRO A 150 -12.00 11.00 26.90
N HIS A 151 -12.95 11.73 26.32
CA HIS A 151 -14.37 11.37 26.40
C HIS A 151 -14.66 10.11 25.58
N LEU A 152 -14.12 10.02 24.36
CA LEU A 152 -14.26 8.82 23.53
C LEU A 152 -13.58 7.60 24.16
N VAL A 153 -12.38 7.79 24.73
CA VAL A 153 -11.67 6.72 25.43
C VAL A 153 -12.48 6.21 26.63
N GLU A 154 -13.07 7.12 27.40
CA GLU A 154 -13.89 6.76 28.56
C GLU A 154 -15.20 6.07 28.14
N LEU A 155 -15.86 6.54 27.08
CA LEU A 155 -17.02 5.86 26.49
C LEU A 155 -16.67 4.44 26.00
N ALA A 156 -15.57 4.28 25.27
CA ALA A 156 -15.10 2.98 24.80
C ALA A 156 -14.76 2.03 25.97
N ARG A 157 -14.16 2.55 27.04
CA ARG A 157 -13.88 1.80 28.27
C ARG A 157 -15.17 1.36 28.95
N MET A 158 -16.17 2.23 29.07
CA MET A 158 -17.47 1.90 29.63
C MET A 158 -18.19 0.80 28.84
N VAL A 159 -18.16 0.88 27.50
CA VAL A 159 -18.73 -0.16 26.62
C VAL A 159 -17.97 -1.49 26.76
N GLY A 160 -16.64 -1.46 26.77
CA GLY A 160 -15.79 -2.66 26.87
C GLY A 160 -15.82 -3.35 28.24
N MET A 161 -16.14 -2.62 29.32
CA MET A 161 -16.18 -3.17 30.67
C MET A 161 -17.51 -3.82 31.08
N GLN A 162 -18.55 -3.85 30.23
CA GLN A 162 -19.84 -4.56 30.44
C GLN A 162 -20.20 -4.87 31.91
N PHE A 163 -20.28 -3.83 32.75
CA PHE A 163 -20.86 -3.90 34.08
C PHE A 163 -21.81 -2.71 34.25
N ILE A 164 -23.10 -3.07 34.23
CA ILE A 164 -24.22 -2.37 34.87
C ILE A 164 -24.72 -1.11 34.12
N ASN A 165 -25.81 -1.32 33.37
CA ASN A 165 -26.84 -0.31 33.12
C ASN A 165 -26.44 0.92 32.26
N THR A 166 -25.70 0.70 31.17
CA THR A 166 -25.50 1.74 30.15
C THR A 166 -26.81 2.00 29.40
N ASN A 167 -27.33 3.22 29.49
CA ASN A 167 -28.45 3.69 28.69
C ASN A 167 -28.15 3.49 27.18
N ASN A 168 -29.14 3.08 26.39
CA ASN A 168 -29.03 2.94 24.92
C ASN A 168 -28.46 4.20 24.23
N SER A 169 -28.59 5.38 24.85
CA SER A 169 -28.05 6.65 24.34
C SER A 169 -26.53 6.65 24.17
N ASN A 170 -25.78 6.06 25.12
CA ASN A 170 -24.31 6.14 25.13
C ASN A 170 -23.71 5.16 24.11
N ILE A 171 -24.40 4.05 23.83
CA ILE A 171 -24.01 3.09 22.79
C ILE A 171 -24.18 3.74 21.40
N GLY A 172 -25.30 4.43 21.17
CA GLY A 172 -25.53 5.15 19.91
C GLY A 172 -24.55 6.29 19.66
N GLU A 173 -24.08 6.98 20.71
CA GLU A 173 -23.05 8.01 20.59
C GLU A 173 -21.69 7.45 20.13
N VAL A 174 -21.27 6.32 20.71
CA VAL A 174 -20.05 5.61 20.31
C VAL A 174 -20.15 5.09 18.88
N GLU A 175 -21.30 4.50 18.49
CA GLU A 175 -21.53 4.01 17.13
C GLU A 175 -21.44 5.14 16.09
N ASN A 176 -22.03 6.30 16.37
CA ASN A 176 -21.93 7.47 15.50
C ASN A 176 -20.49 7.99 15.34
N GLN A 177 -19.72 8.00 16.43
CA GLN A 177 -18.31 8.39 16.41
C GLN A 177 -17.46 7.41 15.61
N ILE A 178 -17.70 6.11 15.74
CA ILE A 178 -17.03 5.07 14.94
C ILE A 178 -17.35 5.24 13.45
N GLU A 179 -18.59 5.55 13.09
CA GLU A 179 -18.95 5.77 11.68
C GLU A 179 -18.29 7.04 11.11
N SER A 180 -18.22 8.12 11.90
CA SER A 180 -17.47 9.33 11.53
C SER A 180 -15.98 9.04 11.31
N LEU A 181 -15.36 8.29 12.22
CA LEU A 181 -13.97 7.85 12.11
C LEU A 181 -13.76 7.00 10.85
N LYS A 182 -14.65 6.04 10.61
CA LYS A 182 -14.60 5.19 9.41
C LYS A 182 -14.62 6.03 8.15
N CYS A 183 -15.55 6.99 8.04
CA CYS A 183 -15.63 7.91 6.90
C CYS A 183 -14.34 8.74 6.72
N ALA A 184 -13.79 9.30 7.81
CA ALA A 184 -12.54 10.04 7.77
C ALA A 184 -11.36 9.16 7.30
N MET A 185 -11.27 7.94 7.82
CA MET A 185 -10.24 6.97 7.43
C MET A 185 -10.39 6.51 5.96
N GLU A 186 -11.62 6.38 5.45
CA GLU A 186 -11.87 6.05 4.03
C GLU A 186 -11.41 7.18 3.11
N ASN A 187 -11.70 8.43 3.48
CA ASN A 187 -11.30 9.60 2.70
C ASN A 187 -9.78 9.73 2.63
N ILE A 188 -9.10 9.68 3.78
CA ILE A 188 -7.63 9.82 3.79
C ILE A 188 -6.93 8.65 3.09
N LEU A 189 -7.48 7.43 3.18
CA LEU A 189 -6.97 6.29 2.44
C LEU A 189 -7.09 6.50 0.94
N ARG A 190 -8.26 6.95 0.47
CA ARG A 190 -8.53 7.24 -0.94
C ARG A 190 -7.59 8.32 -1.46
N ASP A 191 -7.37 9.38 -0.70
CA ASP A 191 -6.52 10.49 -1.13
C ASP A 191 -5.04 10.10 -1.14
N ALA A 192 -4.60 9.28 -0.18
CA ALA A 192 -3.26 8.70 -0.19
C ALA A 192 -3.04 7.74 -1.39
N ASP A 193 -4.01 6.87 -1.69
CA ASP A 193 -3.92 5.97 -2.85
C ASP A 193 -3.96 6.73 -4.17
N ARG A 194 -4.76 7.80 -4.27
CA ARG A 194 -4.78 8.71 -5.42
C ARG A 194 -3.43 9.41 -5.63
N LEU A 195 -2.76 9.82 -4.55
CA LEU A 195 -1.43 10.41 -4.64
C LEU A 195 -0.41 9.39 -5.16
N ARG A 196 -0.48 8.12 -4.69
CA ARG A 196 0.39 7.04 -5.18
C ARG A 196 0.23 6.80 -6.69
N THR A 197 -1.01 6.63 -7.16
CA THR A 197 -1.28 6.36 -8.58
C THR A 197 -0.88 7.54 -9.45
N ARG A 198 -1.25 8.77 -9.06
CA ARG A 198 -0.86 9.99 -9.78
C ARG A 198 0.66 10.16 -9.88
N THR A 199 1.40 9.96 -8.79
CA THR A 199 2.87 10.07 -8.80
C THR A 199 3.50 9.03 -9.70
N ALA A 200 3.01 7.78 -9.68
CA ALA A 200 3.48 6.73 -10.58
C ALA A 200 3.18 7.06 -12.05
N GLU A 201 1.96 7.47 -12.38
CA GLU A 201 1.56 7.88 -13.73
C GLU A 201 2.45 9.02 -14.26
N LEU A 202 2.64 10.08 -13.46
CA LEU A 202 3.48 11.21 -13.86
C LEU A 202 4.94 10.79 -14.05
N MET A 203 5.46 9.90 -13.20
CA MET A 203 6.80 9.35 -13.37
C MET A 203 6.93 8.65 -14.72
N THR A 204 5.95 7.81 -15.11
CA THR A 204 6.01 7.10 -16.39
C THR A 204 6.00 8.00 -17.62
N ARG A 205 5.46 9.22 -17.50
CA ARG A 205 5.46 10.25 -18.56
C ARG A 205 6.76 11.04 -18.63
N ILE A 206 7.58 11.02 -17.57
CA ILE A 206 8.90 11.67 -17.55
C ILE A 206 9.96 10.75 -18.15
N LEU A 207 9.85 9.45 -17.89
CA LEU A 207 10.84 8.45 -18.28
C LEU A 207 10.63 7.94 -19.72
N SER A 208 11.72 7.53 -20.36
CA SER A 208 11.65 6.76 -21.61
C SER A 208 11.09 5.34 -21.35
N PRO A 209 10.62 4.62 -22.38
CA PRO A 209 10.12 3.24 -22.20
C PRO A 209 11.14 2.32 -21.52
N LEU A 210 12.42 2.40 -21.89
CA LEU A 210 13.46 1.56 -21.27
C LEU A 210 13.68 1.90 -19.80
N GLN A 211 13.72 3.19 -19.45
CA GLN A 211 13.83 3.64 -18.06
C GLN A 211 12.60 3.23 -17.23
N ASN A 212 11.40 3.28 -17.81
CA ASN A 212 10.19 2.79 -17.18
C ASN A 212 10.28 1.30 -16.84
N LEU A 213 10.74 0.46 -17.77
CA LEU A 213 10.93 -0.96 -17.49
C LEU A 213 11.91 -1.19 -16.34
N ARG A 214 13.04 -0.47 -16.31
CA ARG A 214 14.02 -0.57 -15.22
C ARG A 214 13.43 -0.14 -13.88
N LEU A 215 12.72 0.99 -13.84
CA LEU A 215 12.08 1.49 -12.62
C LEU A 215 11.02 0.51 -12.10
N LEU A 216 10.15 0.02 -12.98
CA LEU A 216 9.09 -0.93 -12.63
C LEU A 216 9.69 -2.26 -12.13
N ALA A 217 10.77 -2.74 -12.76
CA ALA A 217 11.49 -3.93 -12.31
C ALA A 217 12.10 -3.71 -10.92
N ALA A 218 12.77 -2.56 -10.70
CA ALA A 218 13.34 -2.20 -9.42
C ALA A 218 12.26 -2.10 -8.31
N ALA A 219 11.09 -1.54 -8.62
CA ALA A 219 9.98 -1.43 -7.69
C ALA A 219 9.42 -2.82 -7.32
N ALA A 220 9.19 -3.68 -8.31
CA ALA A 220 8.73 -5.05 -8.11
C ALA A 220 9.73 -5.87 -7.28
N GLN A 221 11.02 -5.80 -7.61
CA GLN A 221 12.10 -6.44 -6.86
C GLN A 221 12.13 -5.98 -5.41
N LEU A 222 12.05 -4.66 -5.17
CA LEU A 222 12.05 -4.10 -3.82
C LEU A 222 10.88 -4.65 -3.00
N GLN A 223 9.66 -4.62 -3.56
CA GLN A 223 8.46 -5.12 -2.90
C GLN A 223 8.59 -6.61 -2.53
N LEU A 224 8.97 -7.45 -3.50
CA LEU A 224 9.12 -8.89 -3.30
C LEU A 224 10.26 -9.22 -2.33
N ARG A 225 11.37 -8.46 -2.37
CA ARG A 225 12.51 -8.66 -1.47
C ARG A 225 12.19 -8.28 -0.03
N ILE A 226 11.47 -7.17 0.20
CA ILE A 226 10.99 -6.79 1.54
C ILE A 226 10.10 -7.90 2.11
N ARG A 227 9.17 -8.43 1.31
CA ARG A 227 8.29 -9.53 1.73
C ARG A 227 9.05 -10.79 2.11
N MET A 228 9.97 -11.25 1.25
CA MET A 228 10.81 -12.43 1.54
C MET A 228 11.61 -12.25 2.83
N LEU A 229 12.25 -11.08 3.02
CA LEU A 229 13.01 -10.77 4.24
C LEU A 229 12.12 -10.74 5.48
N GLY A 230 10.87 -10.29 5.34
CA GLY A 230 9.89 -10.27 6.41
C GLY A 230 9.62 -11.67 6.94
N PHE A 231 9.29 -12.60 6.04
CA PHE A 231 9.04 -13.99 6.42
C PHE A 231 10.28 -14.69 6.98
N GLN A 232 11.46 -14.41 6.41
CA GLN A 232 12.72 -14.95 6.94
C GLN A 232 12.94 -14.54 8.41
N ARG A 233 12.75 -13.25 8.73
CA ARG A 233 12.88 -12.74 10.11
C ARG A 233 11.88 -13.35 11.07
N GLU A 234 10.65 -13.62 10.62
CA GLU A 234 9.64 -14.29 11.44
C GLU A 234 10.01 -15.75 11.72
N ALA A 235 10.47 -16.48 10.70
CA ALA A 235 10.92 -17.86 10.85
C ALA A 235 12.17 -17.98 11.74
N ASP A 236 13.09 -17.02 11.66
CA ASP A 236 14.26 -16.94 12.56
C ASP A 236 13.82 -16.67 14.01
N ARG A 237 12.87 -15.72 14.22
CA ARG A 237 12.34 -15.41 15.56
C ARG A 237 11.65 -16.62 16.20
N GLN A 238 10.85 -17.36 15.44
CA GLN A 238 10.18 -18.57 15.93
C GLN A 238 11.19 -19.66 16.30
N ARG A 239 12.26 -19.82 15.53
CA ARG A 239 13.35 -20.77 15.85
C ARG A 239 14.07 -20.39 17.14
N ASN A 240 14.42 -19.12 17.33
CA ASN A 240 15.11 -18.68 18.54
C ASN A 240 14.26 -18.86 19.81
N LEU A 241 12.96 -18.54 19.74
CA LEU A 241 12.02 -18.78 20.86
C LEU A 241 11.88 -20.27 21.22
N ALA A 242 12.01 -21.16 20.24
CA ALA A 242 11.98 -22.61 20.47
C ALA A 242 13.29 -23.15 21.07
N ILE A 243 14.41 -22.45 20.88
CA ILE A 243 15.74 -22.81 21.40
C ILE A 243 15.92 -22.28 22.83
N ASP A 244 15.48 -21.05 23.11
CA ASP A 244 15.64 -20.38 24.41
C ASP A 244 14.56 -20.79 25.45
N GLY A 245 13.65 -21.68 25.08
CA GLY A 245 12.54 -22.16 25.91
C GLY A 245 12.81 -23.40 26.77
N TRP A 246 14.07 -23.76 27.03
CA TRP A 246 14.50 -24.89 27.87
C TRP A 246 15.42 -24.48 29.01
#